data_AF-A0A9D2DQ83-F1
#
_entry.id   AF-A0A9D2DQ83-F1
#
_cell.length_a   1.000
_cell.length_b   1.000
_cell.length_c   1.000
_cell.angle_alpha   90.00
_cell.angle_beta   90.00
_cell.angle_gamma   90.00
#
_symmetry.space_group_name_H-M   'P 1'
#
loop_
_entity.id
_entity.type
_entity.pdbx_description
1 polymer ?
#
loop_
_entity_poly.entity_id
_entity_poly.type
_entity_poly.pdbx_seq_one_letter_code
_entity_poly.pdbx_strand_id
1 'polypeptide(L)'
;MKINWKVRLKNPVFWANLAAAVVLPILAYLGLNWQDMTTWGALGSALLAAVKNPVIVVSVLVSVWNLLVDPTTKGVSDSTQALTYTEPKASEPKA
;
A
#
# COMPACT_ATOMS: atom_id res chain seq x y z
N MET A 1 8.65 -16.54 4.87
CA MET A 1 8.49 -15.29 4.11
C MET A 1 9.83 -14.58 4.09
N LYS A 2 10.44 -14.37 2.92
CA LYS A 2 11.60 -13.49 2.77
C LYS A 2 11.16 -12.34 1.87
N ILE A 3 10.97 -11.17 2.46
CA ILE A 3 10.60 -9.93 1.76
C ILE A 3 11.77 -8.97 1.88
N ASN A 4 12.21 -8.39 0.77
CA ASN A 4 13.27 -7.40 0.77
C ASN A 4 12.71 -5.99 1.04
N TRP A 5 12.42 -5.73 2.32
CA TRP A 5 11.89 -4.44 2.77
C TRP A 5 12.79 -3.26 2.41
N LYS A 6 14.12 -3.45 2.37
CA LYS A 6 15.07 -2.39 2.02
C LYS A 6 14.83 -1.86 0.61
N VAL A 7 14.58 -2.76 -0.34
CA VAL A 7 14.29 -2.40 -1.74
C VAL A 7 12.93 -1.72 -1.85
N ARG A 8 11.90 -2.29 -1.21
CA ARG A 8 10.52 -1.76 -1.31
C ARG A 8 10.43 -0.35 -0.73
N LEU A 9 11.04 -0.09 0.42
CA LEU A 9 11.06 1.23 1.05
C LEU A 9 11.90 2.28 0.29
N LYS A 10 12.85 1.85 -0.55
CA LYS A 10 13.60 2.75 -1.45
C LYS A 10 12.80 3.16 -2.69
N ASN A 11 11.71 2.46 -3.02
CA ASN A 11 10.91 2.76 -4.20
C ASN A 11 9.82 3.80 -3.88
N PRO A 12 9.80 4.99 -4.50
CA PRO A 12 8.76 5.99 -4.27
C PRO A 12 7.35 5.49 -4.67
N VAL A 13 7.24 4.59 -5.66
CA VAL A 13 5.97 4.00 -6.09
C VAL A 13 5.38 3.12 -4.99
N PHE A 14 6.21 2.45 -4.20
CA PHE A 14 5.74 1.66 -3.05
C PHE A 14 5.02 2.55 -2.03
N TRP A 15 5.57 3.73 -1.73
CA TRP A 15 4.96 4.69 -0.80
C TRP A 15 3.64 5.25 -1.33
N ALA A 16 3.57 5.59 -2.62
CA ALA A 16 2.33 6.03 -3.25
C ALA A 16 1.24 4.94 -3.18
N ASN A 17 1.60 3.70 -3.50
CA ASN A 17 0.67 2.57 -3.43
C ASN A 17 0.26 2.24 -1.99
N LEU A 18 1.17 2.36 -1.01
CA LEU A 18 0.85 2.18 0.40
C LEU A 18 -0.15 3.25 0.87
N ALA A 19 0.06 4.51 0.50
CA ALA A 19 -0.87 5.58 0.81
C ALA A 19 -2.25 5.32 0.19
N ALA A 20 -2.30 4.92 -1.08
CA ALA A 20 -3.56 4.56 -1.75
C ALA A 20 -4.25 3.36 -1.08
N ALA A 21 -3.49 2.32 -0.72
CA ALA A 21 -4.00 1.11 -0.07
C ALA A 21 -4.65 1.41 1.29
N VAL A 22 -4.19 2.44 2.00
CA VAL A 22 -4.77 2.89 3.27
C VAL A 22 -5.95 3.85 3.07
N VAL A 23 -5.82 4.84 2.20
CA VAL A 23 -6.81 5.92 2.07
C VAL A 23 -8.06 5.45 1.29
N LEU A 24 -7.90 4.69 0.21
CA LEU A 24 -9.02 4.32 -0.66
C LEU A 24 -10.11 3.49 0.05
N PRO A 25 -9.79 2.46 0.86
CA PRO A 25 -10.82 1.71 1.58
C PRO A 25 -11.60 2.57 2.58
N ILE A 26 -10.93 3.55 3.20
CA ILE A 26 -11.57 4.49 4.14
C ILE A 26 -12.56 5.37 3.39
N LEU A 27 -12.16 5.96 2.26
CA LEU A 27 -13.04 6.79 1.45
C LEU A 27 -14.23 6.00 0.91
N ALA A 28 -13.98 4.81 0.34
CA ALA A 28 -15.01 3.96 -0.22
C ALA A 28 -16.05 3.55 0.83
N TYR A 29 -15.61 3.14 2.03
CA TYR A 29 -16.54 2.73 3.09
C TYR A 29 -17.33 3.90 3.66
N LEU A 30 -16.70 5.07 3.85
CA LEU A 30 -17.35 6.26 4.39
C LEU A 30 -18.19 7.02 3.34
N GLY A 31 -18.16 6.60 2.08
CA GLY A 31 -18.86 7.28 0.97
C GLY A 31 -18.28 8.67 0.67
N LEU A 32 -16.99 8.88 0.95
CA LEU A 32 -16.30 10.15 0.79
C LEU A 32 -15.62 10.22 -0.59
N ASN A 33 -15.65 11.40 -1.19
CA ASN A 33 -14.95 11.71 -2.43
C ASN A 33 -13.63 12.43 -2.15
N TRP A 34 -12.79 12.52 -3.18
CA TRP A 34 -11.53 13.27 -3.12
C TRP A 34 -11.73 14.74 -2.73
N GLN A 35 -12.84 15.35 -3.15
CA GLN A 35 -13.14 16.75 -2.83
C GLN A 35 -13.43 16.97 -1.34
N ASP A 36 -13.83 15.92 -0.62
CA ASP A 36 -14.14 16.00 0.81
C ASP A 36 -12.86 16.03 1.66
N MET A 37 -11.74 15.53 1.11
CA MET A 37 -10.43 15.46 1.78
C MET A 37 -9.51 16.64 1.46
N THR A 38 -10.08 17.83 1.24
CA THR A 38 -9.33 19.05 0.92
C THR A 38 -8.75 19.75 2.15
N THR A 39 -9.12 19.32 3.36
CA THR A 39 -8.61 19.88 4.62
C THR A 39 -8.01 18.81 5.51
N TRP A 40 -6.99 19.18 6.29
CA TRP A 40 -6.36 18.28 7.28
C TRP A 40 -7.34 17.84 8.37
N GLY A 41 -8.32 18.67 8.73
CA GLY A 41 -9.35 18.33 9.71
C GLY A 41 -10.30 17.23 9.21
N ALA A 42 -10.72 17.31 7.93
CA ALA A 42 -11.54 16.28 7.31
C ALA A 42 -10.79 14.95 7.20
N LEU A 43 -9.52 15.00 6.77
CA LEU A 43 -8.66 13.82 6.71
C LEU A 43 -8.48 13.17 8.09
N GLY A 44 -8.17 13.95 9.12
CA GLY A 44 -8.01 13.44 10.49
C GLY A 44 -9.29 12.81 11.04
N SER A 45 -10.45 13.38 10.73
CA SER A 45 -11.75 12.83 11.14
C SER A 45 -12.05 11.50 10.45
N ALA A 46 -11.77 11.39 9.14
CA ALA A 46 -11.93 10.15 8.39
C ALA A 46 -11.02 9.03 8.92
N LEU A 47 -9.75 9.36 9.23
CA LEU A 47 -8.81 8.42 9.83
C LEU A 47 -9.27 7.96 11.23
N LEU A 48 -9.80 8.87 12.05
CA LEU A 48 -10.33 8.50 13.36
C LEU A 48 -11.56 7.59 13.25
N ALA A 49 -12.46 7.86 12.31
CA ALA A 49 -13.61 7.01 12.02
C ALA A 49 -13.17 5.62 11.52
N ALA A 50 -12.12 5.56 10.70
CA ALA A 50 -11.53 4.33 10.20
C ALA A 50 -11.04 3.42 11.35
N VAL A 51 -10.30 3.96 12.31
CA VAL A 51 -9.76 3.18 13.44
C VAL A 51 -10.86 2.67 14.37
N LYS A 52 -11.96 3.42 14.50
CA LYS A 52 -13.12 3.03 15.34
C LYS A 52 -14.00 1.95 14.69
N ASN A 53 -13.85 1.69 13.40
CA ASN A 53 -14.67 0.74 12.68
C ASN A 53 -13.87 -0.53 12.31
N PRO A 54 -14.17 -1.70 12.90
CA PRO A 54 -13.40 -2.92 12.64
C PRO A 54 -13.46 -3.38 11.17
N VAL A 55 -14.53 -3.08 10.44
CA VAL A 55 -14.65 -3.43 9.02
C VAL A 55 -13.67 -2.61 8.18
N ILE A 56 -13.55 -1.30 8.46
CA ILE A 56 -12.57 -0.45 7.78
C ILE A 56 -11.15 -0.92 8.09
N VAL A 57 -10.86 -1.24 9.36
CA VAL A 57 -9.55 -1.76 9.76
C VAL A 57 -9.19 -3.04 8.99
N VAL A 58 -10.10 -4.02 8.93
CA VAL A 58 -9.88 -5.26 8.16
C VAL A 58 -9.70 -4.95 6.68
N SER A 59 -10.47 -4.03 6.12
CA SER A 59 -10.40 -3.66 4.71
C SER A 59 -9.04 -3.03 4.36
N VAL A 60 -8.53 -2.14 5.21
CA VAL A 60 -7.19 -1.55 5.08
C VAL A 60 -6.11 -2.63 5.19
N LEU A 61 -6.22 -3.55 6.16
CA LEU A 61 -5.26 -4.64 6.31
C LEU A 61 -5.20 -5.54 5.08
N VAL A 62 -6.35 -5.91 4.50
CA VAL A 62 -6.41 -6.71 3.27
C VAL A 62 -5.84 -5.91 2.09
N SER A 63 -6.13 -4.62 1.99
CA SER A 63 -5.59 -3.75 0.93
C SER A 63 -4.06 -3.67 0.99
N VAL A 64 -3.50 -3.50 2.19
CA VAL A 64 -2.03 -3.53 2.41
C VAL A 64 -1.47 -4.93 2.13
N TRP A 65 -2.18 -5.99 2.51
CA TRP A 65 -1.78 -7.36 2.19
C TRP A 65 -1.70 -7.60 0.68
N ASN A 66 -2.67 -7.10 -0.09
CA ASN A 66 -2.68 -7.19 -1.55
C ASN A 66 -1.52 -6.43 -2.20
N LEU A 67 -1.09 -5.30 -1.61
CA LEU A 67 0.12 -4.60 -2.04
C LEU A 67 1.38 -5.45 -1.80
N LEU A 68 1.39 -6.27 -0.75
CA LEU A 68 2.56 -7.04 -0.37
C LEU A 68 2.68 -8.37 -1.12
N VAL A 69 1.54 -9.00 -1.43
CA VAL A 69 1.44 -10.30 -2.11
C VAL A 69 1.46 -10.11 -3.61
N ASP A 70 2.46 -10.71 -4.25
CA ASP A 70 2.48 -10.87 -5.69
C ASP A 70 1.79 -12.20 -6.06
N PRO A 71 0.64 -12.17 -6.75
CA PRO A 71 -0.10 -13.38 -7.12
C PRO A 71 0.66 -14.29 -8.10
N THR A 72 1.78 -13.83 -8.66
CA THR A 72 2.65 -14.62 -9.54
C THR A 72 3.78 -15.36 -8.80
N THR A 73 3.91 -15.14 -7.49
CA THR A 73 4.89 -15.83 -6.64
C THR A 73 4.25 -16.97 -5.85
N LYS A 74 5.02 -18.03 -5.54
CA LYS A 74 4.54 -19.21 -4.77
C LYS A 74 4.19 -18.90 -3.29
N GLY A 75 3.99 -17.65 -2.90
CA GLY A 75 3.62 -17.24 -1.55
C GLY A 75 3.84 -15.75 -1.29
N VAL A 76 3.85 -15.32 -0.03
CA VAL A 76 4.11 -13.91 0.37
C VAL A 76 5.61 -13.55 0.31
N SER A 77 6.39 -14.21 -0.54
CA SER A 77 7.85 -14.07 -0.57
C SER A 77 8.28 -13.41 -1.86
N ASP A 78 9.22 -12.47 -1.77
CA ASP A 78 9.84 -11.89 -2.95
C ASP A 78 10.61 -12.96 -3.73
N SER A 79 10.78 -12.75 -5.04
CA SER A 79 11.53 -13.64 -5.91
C SER A 79 12.98 -13.79 -5.45
N THR A 80 13.63 -14.91 -5.77
CA THR A 80 15.04 -15.16 -5.39
C THR A 80 15.98 -14.06 -5.91
N GLN A 81 15.66 -13.48 -7.06
CA GLN A 81 16.37 -12.33 -7.63
C GLN A 81 16.16 -11.06 -6.79
N ALA A 82 14.94 -10.79 -6.34
CA ALA A 82 14.63 -9.67 -5.47
C ALA A 82 15.34 -9.73 -4.11
N LEU A 83 15.76 -10.92 -3.68
CA LEU A 83 16.54 -11.12 -2.46
C LEU A 83 18.04 -10.85 -2.64
N THR A 84 18.57 -10.83 -3.88
CA THR A 84 20.02 -10.68 -4.11
C THR A 84 20.49 -9.24 -4.27
N TYR A 85 19.59 -8.27 -4.48
CA TYR A 85 19.95 -6.88 -4.70
C TYR A 85 19.50 -5.94 -3.57
N THR A 86 20.17 -4.80 -3.43
CA THR A 86 19.96 -3.80 -2.36
C THR A 86 19.27 -2.53 -2.85
N GLU A 87 19.03 -2.41 -4.16
CA GLU A 87 18.42 -1.27 -4.83
C GLU A 87 17.38 -1.71 -5.87
N PRO A 88 16.32 -0.91 -6.11
CA PRO A 88 15.35 -1.23 -7.14
C PRO A 88 16.02 -1.46 -8.49
N LYS A 89 15.64 -2.53 -9.19
CA LYS A 89 16.19 -2.82 -10.52
C LYS A 89 15.86 -1.64 -11.44
N ALA A 90 16.88 -1.02 -12.03
CA ALA A 90 16.66 0.01 -13.05
C ALA A 90 15.89 -0.60 -14.22
N SER A 91 14.97 0.17 -14.81
CA SER A 91 14.33 -0.24 -16.06
C SER A 91 15.42 -0.47 -17.11
N GLU A 92 15.42 -1.64 -17.75
CA GLU A 92 16.22 -1.84 -18.95
C GLU A 92 15.92 -0.69 -19.93
N PRO A 93 16.93 -0.14 -20.62
CA PRO A 93 16.68 0.84 -21.66
C PRO A 93 15.68 0.22 -22.63
N LYS A 94 14.54 0.88 -22.82
CA LYS A 94 13.63 0.50 -23.91
C LYS A 94 14.42 0.67 -25.20
N ALA A 95 14.76 -0.46 -25.82
CA ALA A 95 15.37 -0.51 -27.15
C ALA A 95 14.43 0.10 -28.20
#